data_AF-A0AA39LMH7-F1
#
_entry.id   AF-A0AA39LMH7-F1
#
_cell.length_a   1.000
_cell.length_b   1.000
_cell.length_c   1.000
_cell.angle_alpha   90.00
_cell.angle_beta   90.00
_cell.angle_gamma   90.00
#
_symmetry.space_group_name_H-M   'P 1'
#
loop_
_entity.id
_entity.type
_entity.pdbx_description
1 polymer ?
#
loop_
_entity_poly.entity_id
_entity_poly.type
_entity_poly.pdbx_seq_one_letter_code
_entity_poly.pdbx_strand_id
1 'polypeptide(L)'
;MNRFAFVTLLLFGVAEAADDFLHGCSSHCQLSDSDLACWNKTNTFFERATLSLMRQYVNAQVRRVQYFQNHQMGVDYKQMGEETVGRWSKENPANIEDENGMTNAKLYKAVAGGLMEAVESQVQDLKGKAPKRVIRCPAGCEKTSRHWMWMFIGSAIVTGILTTLLVTIVCLLDYRDRKTSMLEEAKEMLSK
;
A
#
# COMPACT_ATOMS: atom_id res chain seq x y z
N MET A 1 30.88 -6.82 24.46
CA MET A 1 29.58 -7.48 24.20
C MET A 1 28.47 -6.44 24.26
N ASN A 2 28.02 -5.95 23.11
CA ASN A 2 26.82 -5.12 22.87
C ASN A 2 27.01 -4.49 21.49
N ARG A 3 26.20 -4.86 20.47
CA ARG A 3 25.86 -4.05 19.27
C ARG A 3 25.17 -4.80 18.11
N PHE A 4 24.92 -6.10 18.20
CA PHE A 4 24.28 -6.84 17.09
C PHE A 4 22.74 -6.91 17.11
N ALA A 5 22.07 -6.35 18.11
CA ALA A 5 20.63 -6.56 18.32
C ALA A 5 19.70 -5.60 17.55
N PHE A 6 20.20 -4.61 16.81
CA PHE A 6 19.34 -3.55 16.23
C PHE A 6 18.96 -3.74 14.75
N VAL A 7 19.49 -4.76 14.07
CA VAL A 7 19.29 -4.92 12.61
C VAL A 7 18.08 -5.81 12.26
N THR A 8 17.55 -6.58 13.20
CA THR A 8 16.52 -7.60 12.91
C THR A 8 15.07 -7.11 13.02
N LEU A 9 14.82 -5.86 13.47
CA LEU A 9 13.47 -5.40 13.80
C LEU A 9 12.68 -4.78 12.62
N LEU A 10 13.26 -4.67 11.43
CA LEU A 10 12.64 -3.98 10.28
C LEU A 10 11.97 -4.90 9.25
N LEU A 11 11.99 -6.23 9.45
CA LEU A 11 11.51 -7.20 8.45
C LEU A 11 10.16 -7.88 8.78
N PHE A 12 9.57 -7.67 9.95
CA PHE A 12 8.37 -8.42 10.39
C PHE A 12 7.03 -7.66 10.32
N GLY A 13 6.98 -6.44 9.79
CA GLY A 13 5.79 -5.57 9.88
C GLY A 13 4.75 -5.66 8.75
N VAL A 14 4.85 -6.58 7.79
CA VAL A 14 4.02 -6.53 6.56
C VAL A 14 2.97 -7.66 6.47
N ALA A 15 2.92 -8.59 7.42
CA ALA A 15 2.06 -9.77 7.30
C ALA A 15 0.65 -9.64 7.91
N GLU A 16 0.38 -8.69 8.82
CA GLU A 16 -0.84 -8.70 9.63
C GLU A 16 -2.04 -7.92 9.05
N ALA A 17 -1.92 -7.29 7.88
CA ALA A 17 -3.00 -6.48 7.32
C ALA A 17 -4.01 -7.27 6.45
N ALA A 18 -3.73 -8.54 6.13
CA ALA A 18 -4.58 -9.35 5.25
C ALA A 18 -5.62 -10.20 6.00
N ASP A 19 -5.34 -10.60 7.25
CA ASP A 19 -6.19 -11.55 8.00
C ASP A 19 -7.51 -10.93 8.46
N ASP A 20 -7.52 -9.65 8.84
CA ASP A 20 -8.72 -9.00 9.41
C ASP A 20 -9.82 -8.74 8.36
N PHE A 21 -9.48 -8.79 7.06
CA PHE A 21 -10.45 -8.66 5.97
C PHE A 21 -11.20 -9.97 5.68
N LEU A 22 -10.73 -11.12 6.18
CA LEU A 22 -11.28 -12.44 5.83
C LEU A 22 -12.26 -13.01 6.88
N HIS A 23 -12.43 -12.34 8.02
CA HIS A 23 -13.44 -12.71 9.01
C HIS A 23 -14.87 -12.51 8.45
N GLY A 24 -15.42 -13.57 7.86
CA GLY A 24 -16.76 -13.59 7.24
C GLY A 24 -16.79 -14.17 5.82
N CYS A 25 -15.66 -14.55 5.23
CA CYS A 25 -15.61 -15.18 3.92
C CYS A 25 -16.31 -16.56 3.92
N SER A 26 -16.92 -16.96 2.79
CA SER A 26 -17.74 -18.18 2.66
C SER A 26 -16.96 -19.48 2.89
N SER A 27 -15.63 -19.42 2.96
CA SER A 27 -14.74 -20.57 3.15
C SER A 27 -14.96 -21.33 4.46
N HIS A 28 -15.74 -20.78 5.39
CA HIS A 28 -16.05 -21.40 6.68
C HIS A 28 -17.50 -21.90 6.81
N CYS A 29 -18.36 -21.64 5.81
CA CYS A 29 -19.75 -22.11 5.85
C CYS A 29 -19.91 -23.42 5.07
N GLN A 30 -20.67 -24.36 5.62
CA GLN A 30 -20.97 -25.63 4.95
C GLN A 30 -22.44 -25.69 4.53
N LEU A 31 -22.72 -26.42 3.45
CA LEU A 31 -24.10 -26.71 3.03
C LEU A 31 -24.85 -27.59 4.04
N SER A 32 -24.10 -28.30 4.90
CA SER A 32 -24.63 -29.13 5.98
C SER A 32 -24.82 -28.37 7.31
N ASP A 33 -24.59 -27.05 7.33
CA ASP A 33 -24.80 -26.26 8.54
C ASP A 33 -26.28 -26.30 8.97
N SER A 34 -26.52 -26.42 10.28
CA SER A 34 -27.86 -26.59 10.83
C SER A 34 -28.75 -25.34 10.71
N ASP A 35 -28.15 -24.17 10.47
CA ASP A 35 -28.86 -22.90 10.31
C ASP A 35 -28.20 -21.98 9.27
N LEU A 36 -28.88 -20.89 8.95
CA LEU A 36 -28.41 -19.87 8.00
C LEU A 36 -27.50 -18.82 8.66
N ALA A 37 -27.10 -18.98 9.92
CA ALA A 37 -26.37 -17.94 10.63
C ALA A 37 -24.99 -17.67 10.02
N CYS A 38 -24.31 -18.72 9.55
CA CYS A 38 -23.04 -18.57 8.82
C CYS A 38 -23.22 -17.78 7.51
N TRP A 39 -24.17 -18.22 6.68
CA TRP A 39 -24.48 -17.59 5.39
C TRP A 39 -24.95 -16.14 5.53
N ASN A 40 -25.72 -15.81 6.57
CA ASN A 40 -26.12 -14.43 6.87
C ASN A 40 -24.93 -13.52 7.21
N LYS A 41 -23.94 -14.04 7.96
CA LYS A 41 -22.71 -13.30 8.25
C LYS A 41 -21.89 -13.10 6.99
N THR A 42 -21.77 -14.12 6.14
CA THR A 42 -21.10 -14.03 4.84
C THR A 42 -21.78 -13.04 3.90
N ASN A 43 -23.11 -13.04 3.82
CA ASN A 43 -23.84 -12.05 3.04
C ASN A 43 -23.60 -10.62 3.56
N THR A 44 -23.69 -10.43 4.88
CA THR A 44 -23.39 -9.13 5.51
C THR A 44 -21.97 -8.65 5.20
N PHE A 45 -21.00 -9.57 5.18
CA PHE A 45 -19.63 -9.27 4.81
C PHE A 45 -19.52 -8.78 3.36
N PHE A 46 -20.05 -9.53 2.39
CA PHE A 46 -19.97 -9.16 0.98
C PHE A 46 -20.76 -7.89 0.65
N GLU A 47 -21.90 -7.65 1.29
CA GLU A 47 -22.67 -6.41 1.15
C GLU A 47 -21.84 -5.19 1.60
N ARG A 48 -21.20 -5.28 2.78
CA ARG A 48 -20.35 -4.20 3.30
C ARG A 48 -19.11 -3.98 2.44
N ALA A 49 -18.46 -5.06 2.01
CA ALA A 49 -17.27 -4.99 1.16
C ALA A 49 -17.61 -4.36 -0.19
N THR A 50 -18.70 -4.81 -0.83
CA THR A 50 -19.18 -4.27 -2.12
C THR A 50 -19.53 -2.79 -2.01
N LEU A 51 -20.29 -2.40 -0.99
CA LEU A 51 -20.61 -0.99 -0.74
C LEU A 51 -19.36 -0.13 -0.49
N SER A 52 -18.36 -0.67 0.22
CA SER A 52 -17.09 0.01 0.44
C SER A 52 -16.35 0.24 -0.88
N LEU A 53 -16.23 -0.79 -1.72
CA LEU A 53 -15.58 -0.71 -3.03
C LEU A 53 -16.29 0.26 -3.97
N MET A 54 -17.62 0.22 -4.02
CA MET A 54 -18.42 1.18 -4.80
C MET A 54 -18.19 2.63 -4.35
N ARG A 55 -18.17 2.89 -3.03
CA ARG A 55 -17.86 4.24 -2.49
C ARG A 55 -16.44 4.69 -2.82
N GLN A 56 -15.47 3.79 -2.78
CA GLN A 56 -14.09 4.08 -3.17
C GLN A 56 -13.99 4.45 -4.64
N TYR A 57 -14.62 3.66 -5.50
CA TYR A 57 -14.68 3.91 -6.92
C TYR A 57 -15.31 5.27 -7.23
N VAL A 58 -16.47 5.59 -6.63
CA VAL A 58 -17.12 6.91 -6.79
C VAL A 58 -16.19 8.03 -6.34
N ASN A 59 -15.53 7.91 -5.18
CA ASN A 59 -14.61 8.93 -4.67
C ASN A 59 -13.43 9.18 -5.62
N ALA A 60 -12.85 8.11 -6.18
CA ALA A 60 -11.77 8.21 -7.16
C ALA A 60 -12.23 8.94 -8.44
N GLN A 61 -13.42 8.60 -8.95
CA GLN A 61 -13.97 9.23 -10.15
C GLN A 61 -14.37 10.69 -9.92
N VAL A 62 -14.94 11.02 -8.76
CA VAL A 62 -15.21 12.42 -8.36
C VAL A 62 -13.93 13.25 -8.40
N ARG A 63 -12.83 12.74 -7.83
CA ARG A 63 -11.53 13.42 -7.87
C ARG A 63 -10.99 13.57 -9.29
N ARG A 64 -11.16 12.55 -10.13
CA ARG A 64 -10.79 12.60 -11.56
C ARG A 64 -11.58 13.69 -12.30
N VAL A 65 -12.89 13.77 -12.06
CA VAL A 65 -13.76 14.80 -12.66
C VAL A 65 -13.39 16.19 -12.16
N GLN A 66 -13.14 16.37 -10.86
CA GLN A 66 -12.66 17.63 -10.30
C GLN A 66 -11.33 18.07 -10.92
N TYR A 67 -10.42 17.13 -11.16
CA TYR A 67 -9.18 17.40 -11.89
C TYR A 67 -9.46 17.90 -13.31
N PHE A 68 -10.34 17.25 -14.07
CA PHE A 68 -10.73 17.70 -15.41
C PHE A 68 -11.36 19.10 -15.41
N GLN A 69 -12.28 19.37 -14.49
CA GLN A 69 -12.89 20.68 -14.33
C GLN A 69 -11.86 21.78 -14.04
N ASN A 70 -10.90 21.50 -13.14
CA ASN A 70 -9.84 22.45 -12.79
C ASN A 70 -8.88 22.73 -13.96
N HIS A 71 -8.78 21.82 -14.93
CA HIS A 71 -7.94 21.97 -16.13
C HIS A 71 -8.75 22.31 -17.39
N GLN A 72 -10.01 22.75 -17.22
CA GLN A 72 -10.91 23.15 -18.33
C GLN A 72 -11.11 22.06 -19.39
N MET A 73 -11.01 20.78 -18.98
CA MET A 73 -11.28 19.64 -19.85
C MET A 73 -12.77 19.28 -19.77
N GLY A 74 -13.39 18.98 -20.91
CA GLY A 74 -14.76 18.47 -20.97
C GLY A 74 -14.89 17.11 -20.27
N VAL A 75 -16.04 16.88 -19.62
CA VAL A 75 -16.33 15.63 -18.91
C VAL A 75 -17.57 15.00 -19.52
N ASP A 76 -17.41 13.80 -20.08
CA ASP A 76 -18.52 12.98 -20.56
C ASP A 76 -18.69 11.76 -19.63
N TYR A 77 -19.70 11.84 -18.75
CA TYR A 77 -20.03 10.77 -17.81
C TYR A 77 -20.49 9.48 -18.51
N LYS A 78 -21.11 9.58 -19.70
CA LYS A 78 -21.53 8.39 -20.47
C LYS A 78 -20.32 7.66 -21.01
N GLN A 79 -19.37 8.40 -21.61
CA GLN A 79 -18.12 7.83 -22.08
C GLN A 79 -17.33 7.17 -20.94
N MET A 80 -17.24 7.83 -19.77
CA MET A 80 -16.59 7.24 -18.59
C MET A 80 -17.27 5.94 -18.11
N GLY A 81 -18.60 5.88 -18.20
CA GLY A 81 -19.37 4.67 -17.92
C GLY A 81 -19.06 3.55 -18.92
N GLU A 82 -19.06 3.85 -20.22
CA GLU A 82 -18.75 2.88 -21.29
C GLU A 82 -17.30 2.37 -21.19
N GLU A 83 -16.33 3.23 -20.89
CA GLU A 83 -14.95 2.84 -20.62
C GLU A 83 -14.86 1.86 -19.45
N THR A 84 -15.65 2.10 -18.40
CA THR A 84 -15.69 1.24 -17.21
C THR A 84 -16.26 -0.14 -17.54
N VAL A 85 -17.39 -0.18 -18.25
CA VAL A 85 -17.99 -1.44 -18.73
C VAL A 85 -17.00 -2.20 -19.61
N GLY A 86 -16.33 -1.50 -20.53
CA GLY A 86 -15.33 -2.09 -21.42
C GLY A 86 -14.13 -2.68 -20.69
N ARG A 87 -13.70 -2.07 -19.58
CA ARG A 87 -12.63 -2.61 -18.71
C ARG A 87 -13.12 -3.84 -17.95
N TRP A 88 -14.29 -3.77 -17.31
CA TRP A 88 -14.84 -4.90 -16.56
C TRP A 88 -15.11 -6.12 -17.45
N SER A 89 -15.53 -5.91 -18.70
CA SER A 89 -15.74 -7.00 -19.66
C SER A 89 -14.46 -7.69 -20.15
N LYS A 90 -13.28 -7.09 -19.92
CA LYS A 90 -11.99 -7.60 -20.39
C LYS A 90 -11.13 -8.16 -19.27
N GLU A 91 -11.48 -7.88 -18.02
CA GLU A 91 -10.73 -8.32 -16.86
C GLU A 91 -11.02 -9.81 -16.63
N ASN A 92 -9.99 -10.64 -16.74
CA ASN A 92 -10.09 -12.04 -16.32
C ASN A 92 -9.89 -12.07 -14.79
N PRO A 93 -10.89 -12.49 -14.00
CA PRO A 93 -10.73 -12.55 -12.56
C PRO A 93 -9.59 -13.51 -12.21
N ALA A 94 -8.63 -13.02 -11.42
CA ALA A 94 -7.54 -13.86 -10.94
C ALA A 94 -8.11 -14.98 -10.06
N ASN A 95 -7.88 -16.24 -10.44
CA ASN A 95 -8.26 -17.45 -9.69
C ASN A 95 -9.76 -17.69 -9.47
N ILE A 96 -10.64 -17.10 -10.27
CA ILE A 96 -12.04 -17.51 -10.31
C ILE A 96 -12.28 -18.00 -11.73
N GLU A 97 -12.25 -19.33 -11.94
CA GLU A 97 -12.92 -19.88 -13.12
C GLU A 97 -14.33 -19.29 -13.10
N ASP A 98 -14.76 -18.61 -14.17
CA ASP A 98 -16.09 -18.00 -14.25
C ASP A 98 -17.12 -19.14 -14.24
N GLU A 99 -17.38 -19.67 -13.05
CA GLU A 99 -18.28 -20.78 -12.82
C GLU A 99 -19.69 -20.26 -13.09
N ASN A 100 -20.12 -20.41 -14.34
CA ASN A 100 -21.50 -20.26 -14.81
C ASN A 100 -21.98 -18.85 -15.21
N GLY A 101 -21.09 -17.91 -15.55
CA GLY A 101 -21.54 -16.61 -16.06
C GLY A 101 -22.32 -15.81 -15.02
N MET A 102 -21.86 -15.86 -13.76
CA MET A 102 -22.44 -15.12 -12.64
C MET A 102 -22.44 -13.60 -12.87
N THR A 103 -21.60 -13.12 -13.78
CA THR A 103 -21.55 -11.72 -14.20
C THR A 103 -21.81 -11.58 -15.70
N ASN A 104 -22.47 -10.49 -16.11
CA ASN A 104 -22.80 -10.24 -17.51
C ASN A 104 -22.72 -8.75 -17.86
N ALA A 105 -22.66 -8.45 -19.16
CA ALA A 105 -22.57 -7.08 -19.65
C ALA A 105 -23.73 -6.17 -19.20
N LYS A 106 -24.93 -6.73 -19.00
CA LYS A 106 -26.09 -5.98 -18.50
C LYS A 106 -25.90 -5.54 -17.05
N LEU A 107 -25.36 -6.42 -16.21
CA LEU A 107 -25.00 -6.11 -14.82
C LEU A 107 -23.93 -5.03 -14.78
N TYR A 108 -22.87 -5.16 -15.57
CA TYR A 108 -21.82 -4.14 -15.64
C TYR A 108 -22.37 -2.77 -16.06
N LYS A 109 -23.26 -2.74 -17.06
CA LYS A 109 -23.88 -1.49 -17.51
C LYS A 109 -24.75 -0.85 -16.43
N ALA A 110 -25.53 -1.65 -15.71
CA ALA A 110 -26.37 -1.15 -14.62
C ALA A 110 -25.54 -0.59 -13.46
N VAL A 111 -24.51 -1.34 -13.04
CA VAL A 111 -23.62 -0.92 -11.94
C VAL A 111 -22.79 0.30 -12.34
N ALA A 112 -22.15 0.29 -13.52
CA ALA A 112 -21.37 1.43 -13.99
C ALA A 112 -22.24 2.68 -14.18
N GLY A 113 -23.45 2.53 -14.72
CA GLY A 113 -24.41 3.63 -14.86
C GLY A 113 -24.79 4.24 -13.52
N GLY A 114 -25.19 3.42 -12.54
CA GLY A 114 -25.54 3.90 -11.20
C GLY A 114 -24.36 4.54 -10.46
N LEU A 115 -23.14 4.03 -10.66
CA LEU A 115 -21.94 4.66 -10.11
C LEU A 115 -21.64 6.01 -10.76
N MET A 116 -21.80 6.15 -12.08
CA MET A 116 -21.60 7.44 -12.77
C MET A 116 -22.63 8.48 -12.36
N GLU A 117 -23.89 8.09 -12.17
CA GLU A 117 -24.94 8.97 -11.65
C GLU A 117 -24.59 9.47 -10.22
N ALA A 118 -24.09 8.58 -9.37
CA ALA A 118 -23.60 8.96 -8.04
C ALA A 118 -22.38 9.90 -8.11
N VAL A 119 -21.48 9.72 -9.08
CA VAL A 119 -20.33 10.62 -9.29
C VAL A 119 -20.81 12.00 -9.73
N GLU A 120 -21.73 12.09 -10.68
CA GLU A 120 -22.29 13.36 -11.16
C GLU A 120 -22.94 14.13 -10.00
N SER A 121 -23.80 13.45 -9.23
CA SER A 121 -24.46 14.04 -8.05
C SER A 121 -23.45 14.57 -7.01
N GLN A 122 -22.42 13.78 -6.69
CA GLN A 122 -21.39 14.17 -5.72
C GLN A 122 -20.53 15.34 -6.21
N VAL A 123 -20.17 15.38 -7.49
CA VAL A 123 -19.40 16.50 -8.06
C VAL A 123 -20.19 17.81 -7.98
N GLN A 124 -21.50 17.76 -8.28
CA GLN A 124 -22.39 18.92 -8.19
C GLN A 124 -22.53 19.41 -6.74
N ASP A 125 -22.68 18.51 -5.77
CA ASP A 125 -22.79 18.86 -4.34
C ASP A 125 -21.47 19.45 -3.78
N LEU A 126 -20.34 18.86 -4.14
CA LEU A 126 -19.04 19.24 -3.59
C LEU A 126 -18.51 20.57 -4.14
N LYS A 127 -18.94 21.02 -5.33
CA LYS A 127 -18.52 22.30 -5.97
C LYS A 127 -17.00 22.56 -5.87
N GLY A 128 -16.18 21.55 -6.20
CA GLY A 128 -14.72 21.63 -6.15
C GLY A 128 -14.07 21.41 -4.78
N LYS A 129 -14.84 21.10 -3.73
CA LYS A 129 -14.30 20.68 -2.42
C LYS A 129 -13.95 19.19 -2.42
N ALA A 130 -12.91 18.83 -1.67
CA ALA A 130 -12.55 17.42 -1.50
C ALA A 130 -13.64 16.65 -0.73
N PRO A 131 -13.95 15.40 -1.11
CA PRO A 131 -14.90 14.57 -0.37
C PRO A 131 -14.44 14.35 1.08
N LYS A 132 -15.38 14.47 2.02
CA LYS A 132 -15.12 14.50 3.49
C LYS A 132 -14.44 13.26 4.05
N ARG A 133 -14.56 12.11 3.39
CA ARG A 133 -13.91 10.85 3.81
C ARG A 133 -12.88 10.45 2.79
N VAL A 134 -11.61 10.53 3.17
CA VAL A 134 -10.49 9.93 2.43
C VAL A 134 -10.54 8.45 2.73
N ILE A 135 -11.03 7.65 1.80
CA ILE A 135 -10.89 6.21 1.91
C ILE A 135 -9.42 5.91 1.58
N ARG A 136 -8.70 5.27 2.51
CA ARG A 136 -7.31 4.87 2.28
C ARG A 136 -7.29 3.92 1.08
N CYS A 137 -6.45 4.21 0.09
CA CYS A 137 -6.31 3.34 -1.06
C CYS A 137 -5.80 1.96 -0.61
N PRO A 138 -6.21 0.86 -1.26
CA PRO A 138 -5.58 -0.42 -1.06
C PRO A 138 -4.08 -0.33 -1.35
N ALA A 139 -3.27 -1.06 -0.56
CA ALA A 139 -1.83 -1.10 -0.70
C ALA A 139 -1.46 -1.48 -2.15
N GLY A 140 -0.59 -0.68 -2.79
CA GLY A 140 -0.20 -0.84 -4.20
C GLY A 140 -0.75 0.21 -5.17
N CYS A 141 -1.79 0.96 -4.80
CA CYS A 141 -2.29 2.10 -5.59
C CYS A 141 -1.58 3.43 -5.24
N GLU A 142 -0.71 3.41 -4.24
CA GLU A 142 0.03 4.60 -3.81
C GLU A 142 1.09 4.99 -4.86
N LYS A 143 1.23 6.29 -5.11
CA LYS A 143 2.27 6.82 -5.99
C LYS A 143 3.63 6.47 -5.39
N THR A 144 4.26 5.41 -5.90
CA THR A 144 5.65 5.07 -5.58
C THR A 144 6.54 6.23 -6.02
N SER A 145 6.97 7.03 -5.05
CA SER A 145 8.00 8.05 -5.26
C SER A 145 9.35 7.34 -5.37
N ARG A 146 9.58 6.67 -6.50
CA ARG A 146 10.85 5.99 -6.80
C ARG A 146 12.04 6.89 -6.48
N HIS A 147 11.94 8.18 -6.78
CA HIS A 147 13.00 9.14 -6.53
C HIS A 147 13.34 9.32 -5.04
N TRP A 148 12.34 9.44 -4.16
CA TRP A 148 12.57 9.52 -2.71
C TRP A 148 13.17 8.23 -2.15
N MET A 149 12.73 7.08 -2.64
CA MET A 149 13.27 5.79 -2.23
C MET A 149 14.75 5.65 -2.61
N TRP A 150 15.15 6.08 -3.82
CA TRP A 150 16.55 6.12 -4.25
C TRP A 150 17.39 7.13 -3.44
N MET A 151 16.83 8.30 -3.11
CA MET A 151 17.54 9.27 -2.25
C MET A 151 17.77 8.74 -0.83
N PHE A 152 16.80 8.01 -0.26
CA PHE A 152 16.95 7.39 1.06
C PHE A 152 18.03 6.30 1.05
N ILE A 153 18.02 5.42 0.04
CA ILE A 153 19.04 4.36 -0.11
C ILE A 153 20.43 4.99 -0.29
N GLY A 154 20.55 6.02 -1.13
CA GLY A 154 21.82 6.73 -1.32
C GLY A 154 22.34 7.35 -0.02
N SER A 155 21.47 8.01 0.75
CA SER A 155 21.83 8.60 2.05
C SER A 155 22.29 7.55 3.06
N ALA A 156 21.63 6.39 3.11
CA ALA A 156 21.99 5.30 4.00
C ALA A 156 23.37 4.72 3.66
N ILE A 157 23.69 4.54 2.37
CA ILE A 157 25.00 4.04 1.92
C ILE A 157 26.12 5.01 2.30
N VAL A 158 25.94 6.30 2.00
CA VAL A 158 26.94 7.33 2.31
C VAL A 158 27.21 7.40 3.82
N THR A 159 26.15 7.33 4.63
CA THR A 159 26.26 7.30 6.09
C THR A 159 26.98 6.04 6.58
N GLY A 160 26.71 4.89 5.98
CA GLY A 160 27.40 3.62 6.28
C GLY A 160 28.91 3.67 5.98
N ILE A 161 29.29 4.27 4.84
CA ILE A 161 30.69 4.43 4.45
C ILE A 161 31.41 5.39 5.41
N LEU A 162 30.81 6.55 5.68
CA LEU A 162 31.38 7.56 6.60
C LEU A 162 31.60 6.99 8.01
N THR A 163 30.60 6.27 8.54
CA THR A 163 30.70 5.67 9.87
C THR A 163 31.79 4.59 9.93
N THR A 164 31.91 3.76 8.88
CA THR A 164 32.95 2.73 8.81
C THR A 164 34.34 3.34 8.74
N LEU A 165 34.53 4.38 7.91
CA LEU A 165 35.80 5.11 7.82
C LEU A 165 36.20 5.75 9.16
N LEU A 166 35.25 6.39 9.85
CA LEU A 166 35.50 6.98 11.16
C LEU A 166 35.93 5.93 12.18
N VAL A 167 35.26 4.78 12.21
CA VAL A 167 35.63 3.67 13.10
C VAL A 167 37.02 3.14 12.77
N THR A 168 37.35 2.95 11.49
CA THR A 168 38.68 2.50 11.08
C THR A 168 39.78 3.47 11.51
N ILE A 169 39.57 4.78 11.33
CA ILE A 169 40.53 5.82 11.75
C ILE A 169 40.73 5.78 13.27
N VAL A 170 39.65 5.70 14.05
CA VAL A 170 39.75 5.61 15.52
C VAL A 170 40.51 4.36 15.95
N CYS A 171 40.23 3.20 15.34
CA CYS A 171 40.96 1.97 15.64
C CYS A 171 42.45 2.06 15.26
N LEU A 172 42.80 2.71 14.15
CA LEU A 172 44.19 2.90 13.75
C LEU A 172 44.95 3.85 14.67
N LEU A 173 44.27 4.90 15.16
CA LEU A 173 44.84 5.82 16.14
C LEU A 173 45.08 5.13 17.48
N ASP A 174 44.11 4.35 17.99
CA ASP A 174 44.27 3.54 19.21
C ASP A 174 45.43 2.53 19.08
N TYR A 175 45.53 1.88 17.92
CA TYR A 175 46.63 0.96 17.63
C TYR A 175 48.00 1.68 17.64
N ARG A 176 48.08 2.88 17.07
CA ARG A 176 49.34 3.65 17.04
C ARG A 176 49.75 4.09 18.44
N ASP A 177 48.78 4.55 19.24
CA ASP A 177 49.00 5.04 20.60
C ASP A 177 49.51 3.92 21.53
N ARG A 178 48.89 2.74 21.46
CA ARG A 178 49.37 1.52 22.13
C ARG A 178 50.78 1.12 21.71
N LYS A 179 51.12 1.29 20.42
CA LYS A 179 52.44 0.93 19.93
C LYS A 179 53.51 1.91 20.44
N THR A 180 53.21 3.20 20.50
CA THR A 180 54.14 4.20 21.04
C THR A 180 54.39 4.00 22.53
N SER A 181 53.36 3.69 23.32
CA SER A 181 53.54 3.42 24.76
C SER A 181 54.45 2.20 25.01
N MET A 182 54.25 1.10 24.26
CA MET A 182 55.12 -0.09 24.37
C MET A 182 56.58 0.18 23.98
N LEU A 183 56.81 1.07 23.01
CA LEU A 183 58.17 1.43 22.59
C LEU A 183 58.89 2.29 23.64
N GLU A 184 58.17 3.18 24.32
CA GLU A 184 58.72 3.98 25.42
C GLU A 184 59.11 3.10 26.61
N GLU A 185 58.22 2.19 27.02
CA GLU A 185 58.50 1.22 28.10
C GLU A 185 59.72 0.33 27.78
N ALA A 186 59.84 -0.17 26.54
CA ALA A 186 60.97 -0.98 26.12
C ALA A 186 62.30 -0.20 26.12
N LYS A 187 62.26 1.09 25.76
CA LYS A 187 63.45 1.96 25.77
C LYS A 187 63.94 2.22 27.20
N GLU A 188 63.03 2.41 28.15
CA GLU A 188 63.39 2.57 29.56
C GLU A 188 64.08 1.31 30.12
N MET A 189 63.55 0.11 29.78
CA MET A 189 64.16 -1.16 30.20
C MET A 189 65.58 -1.37 29.67
N LEU A 190 65.88 -0.90 28.45
CA LEU A 190 67.22 -1.02 27.85
C LEU A 190 68.23 0.02 28.38
N SER A 191 67.76 1.09 29.01
CA SER A 191 68.60 2.18 29.53
C SER A 191 69.11 1.97 30.95
N LYS A 192 68.73 0.86 31.60
CA LYS A 192 69.00 0.52 32.99
C LYS A 192 69.90 -0.71 33.09
#